data_AF-A0A8A3BY88-F1
#
_entry.id   AF-A0A8A3BY88-F1
#
_cell.length_a   1.000
_cell.length_b   1.000
_cell.length_c   1.000
_cell.angle_alpha   90.00
_cell.angle_beta   90.00
_cell.angle_gamma   90.00
#
_symmetry.space_group_name_H-M   'P 1'
#
loop_
_entity.id
_entity.type
_entity.pdbx_description
1 polymer ?
#
loop_
_entity_poly.entity_id
_entity_poly.type
_entity_poly.pdbx_seq_one_letter_code
_entity_poly.pdbx_strand_id
1 'polypeptide(L)'
;MLQKSDSLYLQTVIVSLLHGQMNPKQRCLFRLSILTIYCFSFFFHHWTLVSASNASAPYPPTDEILLDTGSSGNSTGDDGRPWSGDNGSKFAPSPQSKEATLADPRSAIGVPYSTARFSRSRFTYTFPVTDGPKFVRLYFYPTSYSELEGSKALFSVSSGPYTLLANFSGYLTAEGPNNASREFCINVKKEDQVLHVTFTPSSSNDSYAFVNGIEIFSMPLNLYYAAEDREVPYVGQTTNYPIESSTALETVYRLNVGGPSIKATDDSGLFRVWSIDDDYVKGESAPNLSPPGVRIKYTQDTPAYVAPQEVYLTSRSLGRNRVRNRQNNLTWILPVDLGFMYLVRLHFCETNPKIVDVSDRQFTIYIDRQMVDNAFDVIALSKGNSIPVFKDYAVRIESTGSKC
;
A
#
# COMPACT_ATOMS: atom_id res chain seq x y z
N MET A 1 -25.36 17.35 38.44
CA MET A 1 -26.65 16.74 38.09
C MET A 1 -27.55 17.87 37.60
N LEU A 2 -27.73 18.01 36.28
CA LEU A 2 -28.91 18.55 35.59
C LEU A 2 -28.63 18.59 34.08
N GLN A 3 -29.64 18.17 33.34
CA GLN A 3 -29.72 17.78 31.94
C GLN A 3 -30.64 18.78 31.21
N LYS A 4 -30.39 19.03 29.92
CA LYS A 4 -31.30 19.55 28.86
C LYS A 4 -30.63 19.20 27.51
N SER A 5 -31.14 18.39 26.59
CA SER A 5 -32.43 18.36 25.83
C SER A 5 -32.63 19.65 25.01
N ASP A 6 -32.90 19.67 23.70
CA ASP A 6 -33.62 18.78 22.75
C ASP A 6 -33.00 18.87 21.31
N SER A 7 -33.29 18.09 20.25
CA SER A 7 -34.50 17.40 19.74
C SER A 7 -34.10 16.20 18.84
N LEU A 8 -34.59 14.97 19.03
CA LEU A 8 -35.84 14.31 18.54
C LEU A 8 -35.78 13.70 17.13
N TYR A 9 -35.97 12.38 17.00
CA TYR A 9 -36.85 11.74 16.00
C TYR A 9 -37.29 10.34 16.45
N LEU A 10 -38.60 10.09 16.35
CA LEU A 10 -39.37 8.93 16.83
C LEU A 10 -39.85 8.11 15.62
N GLN A 11 -39.94 6.78 15.73
CA GLN A 11 -40.93 5.93 15.03
C GLN A 11 -40.80 4.48 15.56
N THR A 12 -41.64 4.03 16.50
CA THR A 12 -43.01 3.60 16.16
C THR A 12 -43.86 3.58 17.42
N VAL A 13 -45.08 4.14 17.30
CA VAL A 13 -46.18 3.97 18.26
C VAL A 13 -47.14 2.96 17.65
N ILE A 14 -47.35 1.83 18.33
CA ILE A 14 -48.48 0.95 18.02
C ILE A 14 -49.69 1.51 18.76
N VAL A 15 -50.57 2.19 18.03
CA VAL A 15 -51.93 2.49 18.50
C VAL A 15 -52.86 1.44 17.90
N SER A 16 -53.24 0.46 18.71
CA SER A 16 -54.38 -0.41 18.40
C SER A 16 -55.67 0.37 18.65
N LEU A 17 -56.48 0.60 17.61
CA LEU A 17 -57.81 1.18 17.79
C LEU A 17 -58.86 0.07 17.84
N LEU A 18 -59.70 0.16 18.87
CA LEU A 18 -60.91 -0.62 19.11
C LEU A 18 -61.93 -0.48 17.97
N HIS A 19 -62.73 -1.54 17.81
CA HIS A 19 -63.84 -1.65 16.89
C HIS A 19 -64.78 -0.42 16.90
N GLY A 20 -64.91 0.23 15.75
CA GLY A 20 -65.96 1.20 15.45
C GLY A 20 -66.31 1.14 13.96
N GLN A 21 -67.58 0.89 13.64
CA GLN A 21 -68.09 0.67 12.28
C GLN A 21 -67.90 1.92 11.39
N MET A 22 -66.93 1.89 10.47
CA MET A 22 -66.79 2.91 9.41
C MET A 22 -67.65 2.59 8.17
N ASN A 23 -68.35 3.59 7.65
CA ASN A 23 -69.24 3.52 6.47
C ASN A 23 -68.42 3.44 5.15
N PRO A 24 -68.95 2.90 4.02
CA PRO A 24 -68.19 2.57 2.81
C PRO A 24 -67.40 3.71 2.17
N LYS A 25 -67.92 4.95 2.22
CA LYS A 25 -67.25 6.13 1.63
C LYS A 25 -65.95 6.50 2.36
N GLN A 26 -65.87 6.27 3.67
CA GLN A 26 -64.65 6.53 4.46
C GLN A 26 -63.58 5.47 4.19
N ARG A 27 -63.96 4.21 3.91
CA ARG A 27 -63.01 3.14 3.56
C ARG A 27 -62.28 3.40 2.24
N CYS A 28 -62.93 4.06 1.28
CA CYS A 28 -62.34 4.36 -0.03
C CYS A 28 -61.27 5.47 0.06
N LEU A 29 -61.57 6.54 0.80
CA LEU A 29 -60.62 7.65 1.04
C LEU A 29 -59.40 7.20 1.87
N PHE A 30 -59.60 6.31 2.85
CA PHE A 30 -58.51 5.75 3.65
C PHE A 30 -57.58 4.82 2.83
N ARG A 31 -58.12 4.10 1.84
CA ARG A 31 -57.31 3.25 0.95
C ARG A 31 -56.50 4.08 -0.05
N LEU A 32 -57.05 5.19 -0.55
CA LEU A 32 -56.33 6.10 -1.45
C LEU A 32 -55.15 6.78 -0.72
N SER A 33 -55.35 7.22 0.53
CA SER A 33 -54.31 7.88 1.31
C SER A 33 -53.14 6.96 1.66
N ILE A 34 -53.42 5.68 1.95
CA ILE A 34 -52.40 4.67 2.22
C ILE A 34 -51.56 4.40 0.96
N LEU A 35 -52.19 4.31 -0.22
CA LEU A 35 -51.47 4.06 -1.48
C LEU A 35 -50.53 5.23 -1.84
N THR A 36 -50.95 6.48 -1.63
CA THR A 36 -50.08 7.65 -1.82
C THR A 36 -48.91 7.72 -0.83
N ILE A 37 -49.11 7.28 0.41
CA ILE A 37 -48.03 7.19 1.42
C ILE A 37 -46.99 6.13 1.01
N TYR A 38 -47.44 4.97 0.50
CA TYR A 38 -46.52 3.94 -0.02
C TYR A 38 -45.77 4.42 -1.28
N CYS A 39 -46.40 5.16 -2.19
CA CYS A 39 -45.70 5.70 -3.37
C CYS A 39 -44.66 6.78 -3.01
N PHE A 40 -44.95 7.65 -2.03
CA PHE A 40 -43.97 8.63 -1.52
C PHE A 40 -42.83 7.97 -0.74
N SER A 41 -43.12 6.90 0.01
CA SER A 41 -42.10 6.06 0.68
C SER A 41 -41.18 5.36 -0.32
N PHE A 42 -41.70 4.89 -1.45
CA PHE A 42 -40.91 4.25 -2.50
C PHE A 42 -40.00 5.25 -3.23
N PHE A 43 -40.50 6.47 -3.48
CA PHE A 43 -39.68 7.56 -4.05
C PHE A 43 -38.62 8.08 -3.07
N PHE A 44 -38.91 8.15 -1.76
CA PHE A 44 -37.90 8.51 -0.75
C PHE A 44 -36.87 7.40 -0.53
N HIS A 45 -37.25 6.12 -0.60
CA HIS A 45 -36.29 5.00 -0.50
C HIS A 45 -35.41 4.81 -1.73
N HIS A 46 -35.82 5.27 -2.92
CA HIS A 46 -34.94 5.32 -4.08
C HIS A 46 -34.02 6.56 -4.13
N TRP A 47 -34.20 7.53 -3.24
CA TRP A 47 -33.31 8.69 -3.11
C TRP A 47 -32.41 8.69 -1.87
N THR A 48 -32.53 7.69 -0.98
CA THR A 48 -31.65 7.56 0.20
C THR A 48 -30.72 6.36 0.13
N LEU A 49 -29.96 6.24 -0.97
CA LEU A 49 -28.81 5.35 -1.07
C LEU A 49 -27.71 6.00 -1.92
N VAL A 50 -27.34 7.23 -1.53
CA VAL A 50 -25.97 7.71 -1.73
C VAL A 50 -25.46 8.04 -0.33
N SER A 51 -25.07 7.00 0.40
CA SER A 51 -24.02 7.18 1.39
C SER A 51 -22.82 7.63 0.59
N ALA A 52 -22.56 8.93 0.55
CA ALA A 52 -21.29 9.45 0.08
C ALA A 52 -20.23 8.87 1.01
N SER A 53 -19.63 7.75 0.61
CA SER A 53 -18.30 7.40 1.06
C SER A 53 -17.45 8.60 0.69
N ASN A 54 -16.96 9.33 1.69
CA ASN A 54 -15.87 10.29 1.49
C ASN A 54 -14.55 9.55 1.21
N ALA A 55 -14.61 8.44 0.47
CA ALA A 55 -13.43 7.84 -0.11
C ALA A 55 -12.96 8.83 -1.17
N SER A 56 -11.78 9.40 -0.97
CA SER A 56 -11.12 10.09 -2.07
C SER A 56 -11.06 9.15 -3.25
N ALA A 57 -11.32 9.66 -4.46
CA ALA A 57 -11.16 8.87 -5.67
C ALA A 57 -9.74 8.25 -5.67
N PRO A 58 -9.61 6.96 -6.02
CA PRO A 58 -8.31 6.35 -6.22
C PRO A 58 -7.47 7.15 -7.21
N TYR A 59 -6.15 7.15 -7.03
CA TYR A 59 -5.25 7.73 -8.02
C TYR A 59 -5.42 6.99 -9.35
N PRO A 60 -5.68 7.70 -10.47
CA PRO A 60 -5.78 7.09 -11.78
C PRO A 60 -4.38 7.04 -12.44
N PRO A 61 -3.70 5.88 -12.49
CA PRO A 61 -2.44 5.76 -13.18
C PRO A 61 -2.61 6.02 -14.69
N THR A 62 -1.69 6.77 -15.29
CA THR A 62 -1.58 6.95 -16.75
C THR A 62 -1.04 5.71 -17.44
N ASP A 63 -0.12 5.00 -16.79
CA ASP A 63 0.38 3.69 -17.23
C ASP A 63 -0.05 2.62 -16.23
N GLU A 64 -0.75 1.61 -16.72
CA GLU A 64 -1.18 0.44 -15.95
C GLU A 64 -0.96 -0.82 -16.80
N ILE A 65 0.05 -1.61 -16.42
CA ILE A 65 0.45 -2.83 -17.13
C ILE A 65 0.55 -3.94 -16.10
N LEU A 66 -0.30 -4.96 -16.24
CA LEU A 66 -0.26 -6.19 -15.46
C LEU A 66 -0.01 -7.34 -16.44
N LEU A 67 1.20 -7.91 -16.39
CA LEU A 67 1.66 -8.91 -17.33
C LEU A 67 1.82 -10.28 -16.65
N ASP A 68 1.02 -11.25 -17.09
CA ASP A 68 1.06 -12.65 -16.67
C ASP A 68 2.03 -13.41 -17.59
N THR A 69 3.21 -13.74 -17.09
CA THR A 69 4.33 -14.17 -17.95
C THR A 69 4.30 -15.67 -18.18
N GLY A 70 4.62 -16.09 -19.40
CA GLY A 70 4.46 -17.48 -19.84
C GLY A 70 3.02 -17.88 -20.14
N SER A 71 2.08 -16.94 -20.08
CA SER A 71 0.64 -17.13 -20.28
C SER A 71 0.19 -16.57 -21.62
N SER A 72 -0.92 -17.11 -22.15
CA SER A 72 -1.55 -16.64 -23.39
C SER A 72 -2.97 -16.13 -23.11
N GLY A 73 -3.35 -15.00 -23.71
CA GLY A 73 -4.67 -14.40 -23.49
C GLY A 73 -4.76 -13.67 -22.14
N ASN A 74 -5.97 -13.27 -21.76
CA ASN A 74 -6.19 -12.53 -20.51
C ASN A 74 -6.55 -13.48 -19.37
N SER A 75 -6.03 -13.19 -18.19
CA SER A 75 -6.32 -13.89 -16.95
C SER A 75 -6.82 -12.91 -15.88
N THR A 76 -7.26 -13.42 -14.74
CA THR A 76 -7.79 -12.60 -13.64
C THR A 76 -7.06 -12.97 -12.36
N GLY A 77 -6.47 -11.98 -11.69
CA GLY A 77 -5.81 -12.12 -10.40
C GLY A 77 -6.80 -12.51 -9.29
N ASP A 78 -6.28 -13.02 -8.17
CA ASP A 78 -7.08 -13.32 -6.98
C ASP A 78 -7.78 -12.08 -6.39
N ASP A 79 -7.22 -10.91 -6.71
CA ASP A 79 -7.75 -9.59 -6.37
C ASP A 79 -8.79 -9.06 -7.39
N GLY A 80 -9.13 -9.85 -8.40
CA GLY A 80 -10.09 -9.52 -9.45
C GLY A 80 -9.53 -8.63 -10.56
N ARG A 81 -8.25 -8.25 -10.54
CA ARG A 81 -7.65 -7.40 -11.57
C ARG A 81 -7.35 -8.20 -12.84
N PRO A 82 -7.51 -7.60 -14.03
CA PRO A 82 -7.18 -8.26 -15.29
C PRO A 82 -5.66 -8.28 -15.51
N TRP A 83 -5.12 -9.43 -15.86
CA TRP A 83 -3.74 -9.61 -16.29
C TRP A 83 -3.69 -10.00 -17.77
N SER A 84 -2.71 -9.48 -18.51
CA SER A 84 -2.50 -9.81 -19.92
C SER A 84 -1.37 -10.82 -20.03
N GLY A 85 -1.58 -11.92 -20.77
CA GLY A 85 -0.54 -12.87 -21.12
C GLY A 85 0.53 -12.24 -21.98
N ASP A 86 1.79 -12.58 -21.74
CA ASP A 86 2.91 -12.02 -22.50
C ASP A 86 3.15 -12.71 -23.85
N ASN A 87 2.67 -13.95 -24.04
CA ASN A 87 2.83 -14.69 -25.29
C ASN A 87 2.18 -13.98 -26.48
N GLY A 88 2.99 -13.62 -27.48
CA GLY A 88 2.50 -12.88 -28.66
C GLY A 88 2.11 -11.43 -28.36
N SER A 89 2.37 -10.93 -27.15
CA SER A 89 2.16 -9.54 -26.80
C SER A 89 3.26 -8.63 -27.36
N LYS A 90 2.99 -7.33 -27.44
CA LYS A 90 4.00 -6.31 -27.79
C LYS A 90 5.13 -6.18 -26.76
N PHE A 91 4.97 -6.76 -25.58
CA PHE A 91 5.96 -6.71 -24.49
C PHE A 91 6.84 -7.95 -24.45
N ALA A 92 6.49 -9.01 -25.20
CA ALA A 92 7.20 -10.29 -25.20
C ALA A 92 8.71 -10.08 -25.39
N PRO A 93 9.55 -10.72 -24.56
CA PRO A 93 11.00 -10.54 -24.67
C PRO A 93 11.55 -11.36 -25.85
N SER A 94 12.82 -11.09 -26.19
CA SER A 94 13.58 -11.76 -27.28
C SER A 94 13.38 -13.29 -27.32
N PRO A 95 13.38 -13.94 -28.51
CA PRO A 95 12.92 -15.32 -28.72
C PRO A 95 13.72 -16.45 -28.02
N GLN A 96 14.75 -16.13 -27.23
CA GLN A 96 15.52 -17.11 -26.45
C GLN A 96 14.86 -17.49 -25.11
N SER A 97 13.85 -16.74 -24.69
CA SER A 97 13.03 -17.10 -23.54
C SER A 97 12.00 -18.18 -23.89
N LYS A 98 11.59 -18.96 -22.91
CA LYS A 98 10.59 -20.03 -23.02
C LYS A 98 9.53 -19.87 -21.94
N GLU A 99 8.35 -20.40 -22.21
CA GLU A 99 7.26 -20.50 -21.26
C GLU A 99 7.46 -21.72 -20.34
N ALA A 100 7.01 -21.59 -19.10
CA ALA A 100 7.00 -22.66 -18.13
C ALA A 100 5.70 -22.63 -17.32
N THR A 101 5.17 -23.81 -17.01
CA THR A 101 4.02 -24.01 -16.13
C THR A 101 4.48 -24.68 -14.84
N LEU A 102 3.78 -24.44 -13.74
CA LEU A 102 4.06 -25.13 -12.47
C LEU A 102 4.09 -26.65 -12.65
N ALA A 103 5.04 -27.32 -12.00
CA ALA A 103 5.13 -28.78 -12.04
C ALA A 103 4.01 -29.47 -11.26
N ASP A 104 3.52 -28.85 -10.17
CA ASP A 104 2.37 -29.35 -9.39
C ASP A 104 1.10 -28.51 -9.66
N PRO A 105 0.18 -29.00 -10.52
CA PRO A 105 -1.07 -28.30 -10.84
C PRO A 105 -2.11 -28.37 -9.71
N ARG A 106 -1.86 -29.12 -8.61
CA ARG A 106 -2.78 -29.17 -7.45
C ARG A 106 -2.56 -28.02 -6.47
N SER A 107 -1.47 -27.29 -6.62
CA SER A 107 -1.25 -26.08 -5.85
C SER A 107 -2.28 -25.03 -6.28
N ALA A 108 -3.20 -24.66 -5.40
CA ALA A 108 -4.21 -23.63 -5.65
C ALA A 108 -3.55 -22.24 -5.65
N ILE A 109 -2.68 -22.00 -6.63
CA ILE A 109 -1.89 -20.80 -6.79
C ILE A 109 -2.57 -19.91 -7.82
N GLY A 110 -2.92 -18.69 -7.40
CA GLY A 110 -3.54 -17.70 -8.26
C GLY A 110 -2.57 -17.02 -9.22
N VAL A 111 -3.14 -16.24 -10.14
CA VAL A 111 -2.42 -15.37 -11.08
C VAL A 111 -1.73 -14.24 -10.29
N PRO A 112 -0.46 -13.90 -10.55
CA PRO A 112 0.33 -14.30 -11.72
C PRO A 112 1.31 -15.47 -11.49
N TYR A 113 1.15 -16.26 -10.42
CA TYR A 113 2.17 -17.22 -9.98
C TYR A 113 2.04 -18.62 -10.63
N SER A 114 0.97 -18.86 -11.38
CA SER A 114 0.67 -20.17 -12.00
C SER A 114 1.51 -20.48 -13.26
N THR A 115 2.05 -19.45 -13.90
CA THR A 115 2.92 -19.53 -15.07
C THR A 115 4.17 -18.69 -14.86
N ALA A 116 5.22 -19.01 -15.62
CA ALA A 116 6.45 -18.25 -15.63
C ALA A 116 7.02 -18.16 -17.04
N ARG A 117 7.75 -17.08 -17.31
CA ARG A 117 8.72 -17.04 -18.41
C ARG A 117 10.12 -17.21 -17.86
N PHE A 118 10.94 -18.02 -18.53
CA PHE A 118 12.32 -18.24 -18.14
C PHE A 118 13.29 -18.21 -19.33
N SER A 119 14.58 -18.05 -19.04
CA SER A 119 15.65 -18.30 -20.02
C SER A 119 16.96 -18.64 -19.34
N ARG A 120 17.79 -19.43 -20.02
CA ARG A 120 19.21 -19.67 -19.70
C ARG A 120 20.14 -18.63 -20.33
N SER A 121 19.58 -17.69 -21.10
CA SER A 121 20.29 -16.56 -21.68
C SER A 121 19.65 -15.25 -21.23
N ARG A 122 20.37 -14.14 -21.41
CA ARG A 122 19.86 -12.82 -21.08
C ARG A 122 18.62 -12.51 -21.93
N PHE A 123 17.56 -12.01 -21.30
CA PHE A 123 16.35 -11.55 -22.00
C PHE A 123 15.84 -10.24 -21.40
N THR A 124 15.15 -9.44 -22.23
CA THR A 124 14.72 -8.08 -21.87
C THR A 124 13.28 -7.88 -22.28
N TYR A 125 12.44 -7.45 -21.33
CA TYR A 125 11.14 -6.86 -21.61
C TYR A 125 11.29 -5.37 -21.91
N THR A 126 10.46 -4.86 -22.81
CA THR A 126 10.44 -3.45 -23.20
C THR A 126 9.02 -2.92 -23.10
N PHE A 127 8.84 -1.89 -22.28
CA PHE A 127 7.55 -1.29 -21.99
C PHE A 127 7.53 0.17 -22.43
N PRO A 128 6.77 0.54 -23.48
CA PRO A 128 6.47 1.94 -23.76
C PRO A 128 5.62 2.50 -22.62
N VAL A 129 6.10 3.55 -21.96
CA VAL A 129 5.47 4.17 -20.79
C VAL A 129 5.64 5.69 -20.85
N THR A 130 4.78 6.42 -20.15
CA THR A 130 4.96 7.87 -20.00
C THR A 130 6.22 8.22 -19.19
N ASP A 131 6.65 9.47 -19.25
CA ASP A 131 7.74 9.97 -18.41
C ASP A 131 7.35 10.04 -16.93
N GLY A 132 8.35 10.17 -16.05
CA GLY A 132 8.14 10.25 -14.61
C GLY A 132 8.19 8.90 -13.89
N PRO A 133 7.89 8.89 -12.59
CA PRO A 133 8.14 7.75 -11.73
C PRO A 133 7.12 6.62 -11.94
N LYS A 134 7.64 5.39 -11.86
CA LYS A 134 6.90 4.14 -12.04
C LYS A 134 7.13 3.23 -10.84
N PHE A 135 6.07 2.61 -10.33
CA PHE A 135 6.20 1.36 -9.60
C PHE A 135 6.50 0.24 -10.60
N VAL A 136 7.48 -0.59 -10.28
CA VAL A 136 7.82 -1.82 -11.01
C VAL A 136 7.80 -2.95 -9.99
N ARG A 137 6.80 -3.84 -10.08
CA ARG A 137 6.72 -5.03 -9.23
C ARG A 137 7.03 -6.27 -10.03
N LEU A 138 7.95 -7.07 -9.50
CA LEU A 138 8.36 -8.35 -10.07
C LEU A 138 7.87 -9.46 -9.15
N TYR A 139 7.16 -10.43 -9.72
CA TYR A 139 6.57 -11.54 -9.00
C TYR A 139 7.36 -12.80 -9.28
N PHE A 140 7.77 -13.49 -8.21
CA PHE A 140 8.51 -14.74 -8.27
C PHE A 140 7.86 -15.78 -7.36
N TYR A 141 7.58 -16.95 -7.91
CA TYR A 141 7.19 -18.15 -7.21
C TYR A 141 8.31 -19.18 -7.36
N PRO A 142 9.26 -19.26 -6.41
CA PRO A 142 10.48 -20.02 -6.55
C PRO A 142 10.23 -21.50 -6.23
N THR A 143 9.64 -22.20 -7.20
CA THR A 143 9.38 -23.63 -7.16
C THR A 143 10.01 -24.34 -8.36
N SER A 144 9.74 -25.64 -8.50
CA SER A 144 10.08 -26.39 -9.70
C SER A 144 9.02 -26.20 -10.79
N TYR A 145 9.47 -25.89 -12.00
CA TYR A 145 8.63 -25.74 -13.20
C TYR A 145 9.04 -26.76 -14.23
N SER A 146 8.17 -27.69 -14.62
CA SER A 146 8.45 -28.75 -15.61
C SER A 146 9.87 -29.35 -15.52
N GLU A 147 10.83 -28.85 -16.31
CA GLU A 147 12.23 -29.32 -16.38
C GLU A 147 13.23 -28.48 -15.56
N LEU A 148 12.76 -27.48 -14.83
CA LEU A 148 13.55 -26.49 -14.09
C LEU A 148 13.41 -26.69 -12.60
N GLU A 149 14.54 -26.89 -11.95
CA GLU A 149 14.64 -26.95 -10.50
C GLU A 149 14.67 -25.53 -9.92
N GLY A 150 13.85 -25.24 -8.91
CA GLY A 150 13.78 -23.90 -8.29
C GLY A 150 15.12 -23.43 -7.70
N SER A 151 15.93 -24.36 -7.18
CA SER A 151 17.25 -24.10 -6.60
C SER A 151 18.28 -23.57 -7.62
N LYS A 152 18.05 -23.80 -8.92
CA LYS A 152 18.95 -23.37 -10.01
C LYS A 152 18.63 -21.97 -10.53
N ALA A 153 17.52 -21.37 -10.11
CA ALA A 153 17.18 -20.00 -10.42
C ALA A 153 18.12 -19.05 -9.64
N LEU A 154 19.13 -18.53 -10.34
CA LEU A 154 20.13 -17.61 -9.79
C LEU A 154 20.45 -16.55 -10.85
N PHE A 155 20.02 -15.31 -10.64
CA PHE A 155 20.08 -14.31 -11.69
C PHE A 155 20.10 -12.89 -11.15
N SER A 156 20.41 -11.95 -12.03
CA SER A 156 20.33 -10.52 -11.77
C SER A 156 19.22 -9.89 -12.61
N VAL A 157 18.64 -8.81 -12.10
CA VAL A 157 17.65 -8.00 -12.82
C VAL A 157 18.14 -6.56 -12.86
N SER A 158 18.11 -5.95 -14.05
CA SER A 158 18.49 -4.56 -14.24
C SER A 158 17.46 -3.78 -15.05
N SER A 159 17.44 -2.46 -14.83
CA SER A 159 16.65 -1.51 -15.60
C SER A 159 17.45 -0.24 -15.81
N GLY A 160 17.81 0.06 -17.06
CA GLY A 160 18.71 1.17 -17.37
C GLY A 160 20.04 1.06 -16.59
N PRO A 161 20.45 2.09 -15.84
CA PRO A 161 21.68 2.08 -15.04
C PRO A 161 21.54 1.32 -13.70
N TYR A 162 20.33 0.87 -13.33
CA TYR A 162 20.05 0.28 -12.03
C TYR A 162 20.15 -1.25 -12.08
N THR A 163 20.93 -1.82 -11.16
CA THR A 163 20.83 -3.24 -10.82
C THR A 163 19.80 -3.38 -9.70
N LEU A 164 18.62 -3.89 -10.02
CA LEU A 164 17.50 -4.04 -9.09
C LEU A 164 17.69 -5.26 -8.19
N LEU A 165 18.20 -6.35 -8.76
CA LEU A 165 18.50 -7.59 -8.06
C LEU A 165 19.85 -8.11 -8.56
N ALA A 166 20.70 -8.59 -7.65
CA ALA A 166 22.00 -9.16 -7.98
C ALA A 166 22.15 -10.53 -7.33
N ASN A 167 22.53 -11.55 -8.12
CA ASN A 167 22.69 -12.94 -7.64
C ASN A 167 21.47 -13.42 -6.83
N PHE A 168 20.27 -13.03 -7.26
CA PHE A 168 19.03 -13.33 -6.57
C PHE A 168 18.63 -14.78 -6.77
N SER A 169 18.23 -15.42 -5.67
CA SER A 169 17.61 -16.74 -5.67
C SER A 169 16.34 -16.70 -4.83
N GLY A 170 15.18 -16.70 -5.49
CA GLY A 170 13.90 -16.71 -4.79
C GLY A 170 13.78 -17.92 -3.84
N TYR A 171 14.42 -19.04 -4.15
CA TYR A 171 14.42 -20.24 -3.30
C TYR A 171 15.09 -20.01 -1.94
N LEU A 172 16.17 -19.23 -1.91
CA LEU A 172 16.87 -18.87 -0.66
C LEU A 172 16.22 -17.69 0.06
N THR A 173 15.44 -16.88 -0.65
CA THR A 173 14.85 -15.64 -0.12
C THR A 173 13.37 -15.79 0.27
N ALA A 174 12.74 -16.94 0.01
CA ALA A 174 11.35 -17.17 0.39
C ALA A 174 11.22 -17.32 1.92
N GLU A 175 10.63 -16.32 2.58
CA GLU A 175 10.21 -16.40 3.97
C GLU A 175 8.70 -16.66 4.03
N GLY A 176 8.29 -17.91 4.31
CA GLY A 176 6.87 -18.29 4.33
C GLY A 176 6.35 -18.81 2.98
N PRO A 177 5.02 -18.87 2.74
CA PRO A 177 4.46 -19.57 1.58
C PRO A 177 4.84 -18.88 0.26
N ASN A 178 6.01 -19.28 -0.26
CA ASN A 178 6.56 -19.28 -1.62
C ASN A 178 6.29 -18.10 -2.58
N ASN A 179 5.76 -16.95 -2.15
CA ASN A 179 5.48 -15.81 -3.02
C ASN A 179 6.44 -14.67 -2.70
N ALA A 180 7.47 -14.45 -3.52
CA ALA A 180 8.38 -13.31 -3.40
C ALA A 180 7.98 -12.24 -4.42
N SER A 181 7.36 -11.15 -3.96
CA SER A 181 7.24 -9.93 -4.74
C SER A 181 8.36 -8.94 -4.39
N ARG A 182 8.86 -8.23 -5.39
CA ARG A 182 9.82 -7.13 -5.22
C ARG A 182 9.26 -5.88 -5.87
N GLU A 183 9.18 -4.78 -5.12
CA GLU A 183 8.61 -3.51 -5.60
C GLU A 183 9.69 -2.44 -5.65
N PHE A 184 9.87 -1.85 -6.83
CA PHE A 184 10.82 -0.77 -7.06
C PHE A 184 10.10 0.50 -7.51
N CYS A 185 10.68 1.66 -7.20
CA CYS A 185 10.34 2.94 -7.83
C CYS A 185 11.47 3.32 -8.78
N ILE A 186 11.15 3.53 -10.05
CA ILE A 186 12.10 3.91 -11.10
C ILE A 186 11.54 5.11 -11.84
N ASN A 187 12.37 6.14 -12.01
CA ASN A 187 11.99 7.32 -12.78
C ASN A 187 12.40 7.18 -14.24
N VAL A 188 11.42 7.26 -15.15
CA VAL A 188 11.66 7.19 -16.59
C VAL A 188 11.84 8.61 -17.13
N LYS A 189 12.96 8.86 -17.80
CA LYS A 189 13.24 10.18 -18.38
C LYS A 189 12.35 10.45 -19.59
N LYS A 190 12.11 11.74 -19.83
CA LYS A 190 11.22 12.21 -20.90
C LYS A 190 11.72 11.86 -22.30
N GLU A 191 13.03 11.75 -22.48
CA GLU A 191 13.64 11.42 -23.76
C GLU A 191 13.52 9.92 -24.08
N ASP A 192 13.41 9.07 -23.07
CA ASP A 192 13.39 7.62 -23.22
C ASP A 192 11.97 7.10 -23.47
N GLN A 193 11.01 7.48 -22.60
CA GLN A 193 9.59 7.00 -22.60
C GLN A 193 9.44 5.47 -22.78
N VAL A 194 10.48 4.73 -22.36
CA VAL A 194 10.58 3.29 -22.48
C VAL A 194 11.28 2.77 -21.24
N LEU A 195 10.71 1.75 -20.62
CA LEU A 195 11.32 1.02 -19.52
C LEU A 195 11.80 -0.35 -20.02
N HIS A 196 13.08 -0.63 -19.83
CA HIS A 196 13.67 -1.93 -20.13
C HIS A 196 13.91 -2.70 -18.85
N VAL A 197 13.37 -3.91 -18.74
CA VAL A 197 13.64 -4.81 -17.60
C VAL A 197 14.37 -6.04 -18.12
N THR A 198 15.65 -6.17 -17.75
CA THR A 198 16.57 -7.19 -18.25
C THR A 198 16.89 -8.21 -17.18
N PHE A 199 16.67 -9.48 -17.51
CA PHE A 199 16.97 -10.63 -16.66
C PHE A 199 18.23 -11.31 -17.18
N THR A 200 19.22 -11.50 -16.31
CA THR A 200 20.53 -12.06 -16.67
C THR A 200 20.85 -13.24 -15.75
N PRO A 201 20.74 -14.49 -16.24
CA PRO A 201 21.16 -15.67 -15.49
C PRO A 201 22.63 -15.60 -15.06
N SER A 202 22.96 -16.24 -13.94
CA SER A 202 24.35 -16.44 -13.52
C SER A 202 25.11 -17.30 -14.54
N SER A 203 26.43 -17.10 -14.62
CA SER A 203 27.30 -17.85 -15.53
C SER A 203 27.53 -19.32 -15.11
N SER A 204 27.00 -19.76 -13.96
CA SER A 204 27.09 -21.15 -13.52
C SER A 204 26.31 -22.09 -14.43
N ASN A 205 26.83 -23.31 -14.63
CA ASN A 205 26.20 -24.33 -15.45
C ASN A 205 24.77 -24.63 -14.93
N ASP A 206 23.81 -24.66 -15.83
CA ASP A 206 22.37 -24.87 -15.58
C ASP A 206 21.60 -23.77 -14.84
N SER A 207 22.20 -22.60 -14.61
CA SER A 207 21.42 -21.47 -14.07
C SER A 207 20.44 -20.90 -15.09
N TYR A 208 19.35 -20.32 -14.59
CA TYR A 208 18.37 -19.62 -15.39
C TYR A 208 17.79 -18.44 -14.62
N ALA A 209 17.19 -17.51 -15.36
CA ALA A 209 16.39 -16.43 -14.83
C ALA A 209 14.93 -16.69 -15.18
N PHE A 210 14.02 -16.31 -14.29
CA PHE A 210 12.59 -16.43 -14.52
C PHE A 210 11.84 -15.28 -13.85
N VAL A 211 10.60 -15.10 -14.27
CA VAL A 211 9.63 -14.19 -13.66
C VAL A 211 8.25 -14.81 -13.86
N ASN A 212 7.33 -14.56 -12.93
CA ASN A 212 5.94 -15.02 -12.99
C ASN A 212 5.00 -13.91 -13.45
N GLY A 213 5.18 -12.72 -12.90
CA GLY A 213 4.41 -11.54 -13.25
C GLY A 213 5.26 -10.28 -13.25
N ILE A 214 4.88 -9.34 -14.09
CA ILE A 214 5.45 -7.98 -14.10
C ILE A 214 4.30 -6.99 -14.00
N GLU A 215 4.38 -6.09 -13.04
CA GLU A 215 3.38 -5.06 -12.82
C GLU A 215 4.06 -3.68 -12.90
N ILE A 216 3.55 -2.79 -13.76
CA ILE A 216 4.07 -1.43 -13.94
C ILE A 216 2.93 -0.43 -13.80
N PHE A 217 3.12 0.53 -12.89
CA PHE A 217 2.17 1.60 -12.61
C PHE A 217 2.85 2.94 -12.64
N SER A 218 2.27 3.92 -13.34
CA SER A 218 2.65 5.32 -13.12
C SER A 218 2.28 5.76 -11.71
N MET A 219 3.18 6.46 -11.03
CA MET A 219 2.94 7.01 -9.70
C MET A 219 3.03 8.55 -9.71
N PRO A 220 2.40 9.24 -8.74
CA PRO A 220 2.53 10.68 -8.61
C PRO A 220 4.00 11.10 -8.42
N LEU A 221 4.41 12.16 -9.12
CA LEU A 221 5.77 12.71 -9.01
C LEU A 221 6.14 13.00 -7.55
N ASN A 222 5.25 13.68 -6.83
CA ASN A 222 5.47 14.12 -5.45
C ASN A 222 5.21 13.04 -4.39
N LEU A 223 5.09 11.76 -4.77
CA LEU A 223 4.94 10.69 -3.78
C LEU A 223 6.27 10.40 -3.08
N TYR A 224 7.33 10.05 -3.82
CA TYR A 224 8.67 9.84 -3.28
C TYR A 224 9.73 10.79 -3.87
N TYR A 225 9.45 11.35 -5.03
CA TYR A 225 10.31 12.30 -5.73
C TYR A 225 9.73 13.71 -5.61
N ALA A 226 10.33 14.66 -6.33
CA ALA A 226 9.77 15.99 -6.56
C ALA A 226 10.19 16.48 -7.96
N ALA A 227 9.58 17.56 -8.43
CA ALA A 227 9.92 18.19 -9.71
C ALA A 227 11.34 18.79 -9.71
N GLU A 228 11.81 19.23 -8.55
CA GLU A 228 13.19 19.61 -8.27
C GLU A 228 13.77 18.64 -7.24
N ASP A 229 15.10 18.51 -7.19
CA ASP A 229 15.74 17.59 -6.24
C ASP A 229 15.28 17.90 -4.81
N ARG A 230 14.78 16.87 -4.14
CA ARG A 230 14.22 16.98 -2.79
C ARG A 230 15.27 16.61 -1.77
N GLU A 231 15.40 17.40 -0.73
CA GLU A 231 16.24 17.06 0.40
C GLU A 231 15.43 16.55 1.60
N VAL A 232 15.99 15.57 2.31
CA VAL A 232 15.44 15.06 3.57
C VAL A 232 16.51 15.08 4.67
N PRO A 233 16.16 15.25 5.95
CA PRO A 233 17.11 15.18 7.04
C PRO A 233 17.92 13.88 7.00
N TYR A 234 19.24 13.98 7.03
CA TYR A 234 20.13 12.83 7.11
C TYR A 234 20.43 12.52 8.59
N VAL A 235 19.92 11.39 9.05
CA VAL A 235 20.07 10.91 10.43
C VAL A 235 21.54 10.88 10.84
N GLY A 236 21.85 11.59 11.93
CA GLY A 236 23.22 11.68 12.48
C GLY A 236 24.14 12.66 11.76
N GLN A 237 23.66 13.41 10.76
CA GLN A 237 24.43 14.42 10.04
C GLN A 237 23.82 15.82 10.19
N THR A 238 24.62 16.86 9.94
CA THR A 238 24.16 18.26 9.95
C THR A 238 23.59 18.71 8.60
N THR A 239 23.94 18.01 7.52
CA THR A 239 23.45 18.28 6.17
C THR A 239 22.26 17.38 5.84
N ASN A 240 21.41 17.82 4.92
CA ASN A 240 20.37 16.95 4.38
C ASN A 240 20.95 15.95 3.36
N TYR A 241 20.16 14.93 3.05
CA TYR A 241 20.42 13.97 1.99
C TYR A 241 19.55 14.29 0.76
N PRO A 242 20.13 14.40 -0.44
CA PRO A 242 19.36 14.62 -1.66
C PRO A 242 18.69 13.32 -2.14
N ILE A 243 17.43 13.40 -2.51
CA ILE A 243 16.67 12.39 -3.24
C ILE A 243 16.51 12.92 -4.66
N GLU A 244 17.40 12.44 -5.54
CA GLU A 244 17.44 12.86 -6.92
C GLU A 244 16.39 12.13 -7.75
N SER A 245 16.00 12.75 -8.85
CA SER A 245 15.16 12.09 -9.88
C SER A 245 15.84 10.84 -10.48
N SER A 246 17.17 10.71 -10.36
CA SER A 246 17.98 9.56 -10.73
C SER A 246 18.05 8.46 -9.67
N THR A 247 17.45 8.62 -8.49
CA THR A 247 17.47 7.60 -7.44
C THR A 247 16.40 6.53 -7.69
N ALA A 248 16.79 5.25 -7.76
CA ALA A 248 15.84 4.14 -7.70
C ALA A 248 15.62 3.73 -6.22
N LEU A 249 14.39 3.35 -5.88
CA LEU A 249 14.03 2.90 -4.53
C LEU A 249 13.52 1.47 -4.58
N GLU A 250 13.85 0.65 -3.58
CA GLU A 250 13.19 -0.62 -3.31
C GLU A 250 12.30 -0.47 -2.06
N THR A 251 11.05 -0.91 -2.14
CA THR A 251 10.20 -0.96 -0.96
C THR A 251 10.50 -2.24 -0.19
N VAL A 252 11.17 -2.09 0.95
CA VAL A 252 11.49 -3.20 1.87
C VAL A 252 10.37 -3.44 2.89
N TYR A 253 9.74 -2.37 3.38
CA TYR A 253 8.64 -2.43 4.35
C TYR A 253 7.58 -1.37 4.05
N ARG A 254 6.31 -1.75 4.27
CA ARG A 254 5.17 -0.83 4.25
C ARG A 254 4.15 -1.31 5.27
N LEU A 255 4.01 -0.58 6.37
CA LEU A 255 3.27 -1.04 7.56
C LEU A 255 2.06 -0.15 7.85
N ASN A 256 0.91 -0.76 8.12
CA ASN A 256 -0.24 -0.11 8.73
C ASN A 256 -0.15 -0.21 10.26
N VAL A 257 0.42 0.82 10.89
CA VAL A 257 0.75 0.78 12.32
C VAL A 257 -0.51 0.76 13.19
N GLY A 258 -0.64 -0.30 14.00
CA GLY A 258 -1.78 -0.51 14.90
C GLY A 258 -3.09 -0.87 14.19
N GLY A 259 -3.04 -1.17 12.89
CA GLY A 259 -4.19 -1.55 12.07
C GLY A 259 -4.01 -2.91 11.40
N PRO A 260 -5.07 -3.44 10.76
CA PRO A 260 -5.00 -4.67 10.00
C PRO A 260 -4.23 -4.47 8.68
N SER A 261 -3.90 -5.56 7.99
CA SER A 261 -3.34 -5.48 6.65
C SER A 261 -4.34 -4.84 5.67
N ILE A 262 -3.82 -4.04 4.75
CA ILE A 262 -4.59 -3.41 3.67
C ILE A 262 -4.18 -4.08 2.37
N LYS A 263 -5.17 -4.63 1.67
CA LYS A 263 -4.96 -5.31 0.38
C LYS A 263 -4.66 -4.29 -0.71
N ALA A 264 -4.02 -4.74 -1.79
CA ALA A 264 -3.72 -3.89 -2.94
C ALA A 264 -4.98 -3.18 -3.50
N THR A 265 -6.12 -3.87 -3.58
CA THR A 265 -7.39 -3.29 -4.06
C THR A 265 -8.04 -2.29 -3.13
N ASP A 266 -7.63 -2.29 -1.85
CA ASP A 266 -8.12 -1.36 -0.83
C ASP A 266 -7.13 -0.18 -0.65
N ASP A 267 -6.04 -0.13 -1.43
CA ASP A 267 -5.17 1.04 -1.50
C ASP A 267 -5.80 2.17 -2.33
N SER A 268 -5.18 3.32 -2.23
CA SER A 268 -5.51 4.58 -2.90
C SER A 268 -5.22 4.61 -4.43
N GLY A 269 -5.40 3.48 -5.14
CA GLY A 269 -5.21 3.37 -6.60
C GLY A 269 -3.78 3.05 -7.06
N LEU A 270 -2.85 2.83 -6.12
CA LEU A 270 -1.45 2.45 -6.40
C LEU A 270 -1.17 0.98 -6.13
N PHE A 271 -2.18 0.22 -5.71
CA PHE A 271 -2.12 -1.23 -5.47
C PHE A 271 -1.01 -1.68 -4.51
N ARG A 272 -0.64 -0.81 -3.56
CA ARG A 272 0.35 -1.14 -2.53
C ARG A 272 -0.29 -1.97 -1.43
N VAL A 273 0.41 -3.01 -0.99
CA VAL A 273 0.01 -3.77 0.20
C VAL A 273 0.59 -3.11 1.44
N TRP A 274 -0.22 -2.94 2.49
CA TRP A 274 0.24 -2.50 3.80
C TRP A 274 0.14 -3.66 4.79
N SER A 275 1.26 -4.08 5.34
CA SER A 275 1.34 -5.18 6.31
C SER A 275 1.04 -4.71 7.73
N ILE A 276 0.70 -5.63 8.62
CA ILE A 276 0.59 -5.34 10.05
C ILE A 276 1.96 -5.01 10.65
N ASP A 277 2.00 -4.24 11.74
CA ASP A 277 3.27 -3.86 12.39
C ASP A 277 3.67 -4.76 13.57
N ASP A 278 2.77 -5.66 14.00
CA ASP A 278 2.91 -6.48 15.21
C ASP A 278 4.16 -7.38 15.21
N ASP A 279 4.62 -7.84 14.04
CA ASP A 279 5.80 -8.69 13.92
C ASP A 279 7.10 -7.93 14.24
N TYR A 280 7.09 -6.60 14.08
CA TYR A 280 8.27 -5.75 14.19
C TYR A 280 8.32 -4.95 15.50
N VAL A 281 7.19 -4.72 16.15
CA VAL A 281 7.13 -3.95 17.40
C VAL A 281 7.71 -4.73 18.58
N LYS A 282 8.45 -4.04 19.46
CA LYS A 282 9.02 -4.58 20.69
C LYS A 282 8.56 -3.77 21.91
N GLY A 283 8.37 -4.46 23.02
CA GLY A 283 7.94 -3.86 24.29
C GLY A 283 6.44 -3.69 24.43
N GLU A 284 6.02 -3.08 25.54
CA GLU A 284 4.60 -2.86 25.86
C GLU A 284 4.04 -1.72 24.99
N SER A 285 2.99 -2.02 24.24
CA SER A 285 2.30 -1.06 23.37
C SER A 285 0.85 -1.48 23.14
N ALA A 286 0.02 -0.55 22.69
CA ALA A 286 -1.36 -0.83 22.35
C ALA A 286 -1.73 -0.19 21.00
N PRO A 287 -2.38 -0.95 20.09
CA PRO A 287 -3.03 -0.37 18.92
C PRO A 287 -4.20 0.51 19.36
N ASN A 288 -4.49 1.56 18.58
CA ASN A 288 -5.54 2.53 18.83
C ASN A 288 -6.31 2.73 17.53
N LEU A 289 -7.62 2.56 17.62
CA LEU A 289 -8.55 2.91 16.56
C LEU A 289 -9.11 4.31 16.81
N SER A 290 -9.25 5.09 15.75
CA SER A 290 -9.88 6.41 15.80
C SER A 290 -11.34 6.32 16.30
N PRO A 291 -11.85 7.34 17.01
CA PRO A 291 -13.25 7.37 17.42
C PRO A 291 -14.22 7.21 16.24
N PRO A 292 -15.41 6.62 16.47
CA PRO A 292 -16.42 6.50 15.43
C PRO A 292 -16.80 7.86 14.82
N GLY A 293 -16.88 7.92 13.50
CA GLY A 293 -17.28 9.13 12.77
C GLY A 293 -16.15 10.11 12.45
N VAL A 294 -14.91 9.84 12.85
CA VAL A 294 -13.73 10.60 12.39
C VAL A 294 -13.64 10.52 10.87
N ARG A 295 -13.35 11.66 10.24
CA ARG A 295 -13.11 11.77 8.79
C ARG A 295 -11.72 12.35 8.57
N ILE A 296 -10.90 11.64 7.80
CA ILE A 296 -9.57 12.10 7.42
C ILE A 296 -9.69 13.27 6.44
N LYS A 297 -8.99 14.36 6.75
CA LYS A 297 -8.99 15.62 6.00
C LYS A 297 -7.69 15.74 5.21
N TYR A 298 -7.62 15.04 4.09
CA TYR A 298 -6.49 15.14 3.17
C TYR A 298 -6.29 16.58 2.68
N THR A 299 -5.02 16.92 2.41
CA THR A 299 -4.60 18.25 1.96
C THR A 299 -3.87 18.15 0.62
N GLN A 300 -3.48 19.28 0.04
CA GLN A 300 -2.62 19.27 -1.15
C GLN A 300 -1.21 18.74 -0.83
N ASP A 301 -0.71 18.96 0.39
CA ASP A 301 0.59 18.47 0.84
C ASP A 301 0.57 16.98 1.18
N THR A 302 -0.58 16.45 1.58
CA THR A 302 -0.80 15.02 1.81
C THR A 302 -2.11 14.57 1.15
N PRO A 303 -2.12 14.38 -0.18
CA PRO A 303 -3.30 13.87 -0.88
C PRO A 303 -3.58 12.41 -0.53
N ALA A 304 -4.77 11.92 -0.84
CA ALA A 304 -5.19 10.56 -0.47
C ALA A 304 -4.35 9.43 -1.08
N TYR A 305 -3.68 9.68 -2.22
CA TYR A 305 -2.76 8.71 -2.80
C TYR A 305 -1.50 8.47 -1.96
N VAL A 306 -1.17 9.37 -1.02
CA VAL A 306 0.01 9.22 -0.16
C VAL A 306 -0.12 7.97 0.70
N ALA A 307 -1.28 7.79 1.33
CA ALA A 307 -1.69 6.56 2.00
C ALA A 307 -3.21 6.52 2.16
N PRO A 308 -3.84 5.33 2.09
CA PRO A 308 -5.28 5.18 2.25
C PRO A 308 -5.73 5.58 3.67
N GLN A 309 -7.00 5.91 3.85
CA GLN A 309 -7.51 6.52 5.09
C GLN A 309 -7.33 5.57 6.28
N GLU A 310 -7.38 4.27 6.02
CA GLU A 310 -7.24 3.18 6.97
C GLU A 310 -5.90 3.27 7.69
N VAL A 311 -4.83 3.74 7.03
CA VAL A 311 -3.52 4.00 7.65
C VAL A 311 -3.58 5.11 8.69
N TYR A 312 -4.37 6.15 8.43
CA TYR A 312 -4.49 7.32 9.32
C TYR A 312 -5.59 7.18 10.37
N LEU A 313 -6.44 6.15 10.27
CA LEU A 313 -7.47 5.83 11.25
C LEU A 313 -6.96 4.91 12.37
N THR A 314 -5.80 4.29 12.19
CA THR A 314 -5.14 3.45 13.19
C THR A 314 -3.79 4.03 13.61
N SER A 315 -3.36 3.72 14.83
CA SER A 315 -2.05 4.12 15.35
C SER A 315 -1.64 3.19 16.50
N ARG A 316 -0.38 3.25 16.91
CA ARG A 316 0.11 2.54 18.09
C ARG A 316 0.71 3.52 19.11
N SER A 317 0.46 3.29 20.39
CA SER A 317 0.99 4.14 21.47
C SER A 317 1.35 3.32 22.71
N LEU A 318 2.11 3.92 23.63
CA LEU A 318 2.46 3.34 24.94
C LEU A 318 1.27 3.28 25.93
N GLY A 319 0.08 3.77 25.52
CA GLY A 319 -1.10 3.82 26.37
C GLY A 319 -1.19 5.07 27.25
N ARG A 320 -2.04 5.01 28.28
CA ARG A 320 -2.48 6.20 29.06
C ARG A 320 -1.59 6.55 30.26
N ASN A 321 -0.67 5.67 30.67
CA ASN A 321 0.12 5.86 31.87
C ASN A 321 1.35 6.75 31.60
N ARG A 322 1.20 8.06 31.81
CA ARG A 322 2.26 9.05 31.55
C ARG A 322 3.58 8.76 32.25
N VAL A 323 3.57 8.23 33.49
CA VAL A 323 4.80 7.94 34.24
C VAL A 323 5.55 6.80 33.58
N ARG A 324 4.85 5.71 33.24
CA ARG A 324 5.43 4.56 32.54
C ARG A 324 5.92 4.95 31.14
N ASN A 325 5.14 5.74 30.41
CA ASN A 325 5.50 6.16 29.05
C ASN A 325 6.81 6.95 29.01
N ARG A 326 7.14 7.73 30.05
CA ARG A 326 8.42 8.47 30.13
C ARG A 326 9.64 7.56 30.37
N GLN A 327 9.43 6.32 30.78
CA GLN A 327 10.49 5.37 31.10
C GLN A 327 10.70 4.32 29.99
N ASN A 328 9.87 4.33 28.95
CA ASN A 328 9.85 3.29 27.92
C ASN A 328 9.80 3.91 26.52
N ASN A 329 10.42 3.21 25.57
CA ASN A 329 10.35 3.57 24.16
C ASN A 329 9.42 2.60 23.44
N LEU A 330 8.60 3.14 22.53
CA LEU A 330 7.90 2.33 21.54
C LEU A 330 8.87 2.06 20.38
N THR A 331 9.27 0.81 20.19
CA THR A 331 10.36 0.45 19.27
C THR A 331 9.86 -0.51 18.21
N TRP A 332 10.21 -0.26 16.95
CA TRP A 332 10.11 -1.24 15.87
C TRP A 332 11.51 -1.67 15.46
N ILE A 333 11.71 -2.97 15.23
CA ILE A 333 12.96 -3.53 14.73
C ILE A 333 12.68 -4.13 13.35
N LEU A 334 13.34 -3.56 12.34
CA LEU A 334 13.16 -3.89 10.93
C LEU A 334 14.51 -4.34 10.37
N PRO A 335 14.73 -5.65 10.17
CA PRO A 335 15.95 -6.15 9.54
C PRO A 335 16.11 -5.61 8.12
N VAL A 336 17.27 -5.07 7.79
CA VAL A 336 17.54 -4.51 6.46
C VAL A 336 18.95 -4.86 6.00
N ASP A 337 19.19 -4.78 4.69
CA ASP A 337 20.51 -5.03 4.11
C ASP A 337 21.53 -3.94 4.49
N LEU A 338 22.76 -4.35 4.75
CA LEU A 338 23.83 -3.44 5.13
C LEU A 338 24.44 -2.77 3.89
N GLY A 339 24.94 -1.55 4.07
CA GLY A 339 25.65 -0.77 3.03
C GLY A 339 24.77 0.19 2.23
N PHE A 340 23.46 0.17 2.45
CA PHE A 340 22.48 0.99 1.73
C PHE A 340 22.04 2.23 2.50
N MET A 341 21.50 3.18 1.74
CA MET A 341 20.72 4.30 2.26
C MET A 341 19.24 3.92 2.29
N TYR A 342 18.57 4.25 3.39
CA TYR A 342 17.16 3.97 3.59
C TYR A 342 16.38 5.27 3.73
N LEU A 343 15.32 5.40 2.94
CA LEU A 343 14.29 6.41 3.11
C LEU A 343 13.24 5.90 4.10
N VAL A 344 13.17 6.53 5.28
CA VAL A 344 12.18 6.22 6.31
C VAL A 344 11.08 7.27 6.27
N ARG A 345 9.87 6.87 5.83
CA ARG A 345 8.67 7.71 5.89
C ARG A 345 7.81 7.33 7.09
N LEU A 346 7.59 8.28 8.00
CA LEU A 346 6.70 8.15 9.14
C LEU A 346 5.38 8.87 8.85
N HIS A 347 4.26 8.15 8.90
CA HIS A 347 2.91 8.70 8.72
C HIS A 347 2.27 9.02 10.07
N PHE A 348 1.62 10.17 10.17
CA PHE A 348 0.93 10.62 11.38
C PHE A 348 -0.43 11.22 11.06
N CYS A 349 -1.39 11.02 11.95
CA CYS A 349 -2.66 11.72 11.98
C CYS A 349 -3.18 11.70 13.42
N GLU A 350 -3.34 12.86 14.05
CA GLU A 350 -3.94 12.92 15.37
C GLU A 350 -5.46 12.90 15.21
N THR A 351 -6.11 11.86 15.73
CA THR A 351 -7.57 11.64 15.62
C THR A 351 -8.28 11.64 16.98
N ASN A 352 -7.54 11.77 18.09
CA ASN A 352 -8.14 11.88 19.40
C ASN A 352 -8.70 13.29 19.61
N PRO A 353 -10.01 13.48 19.81
CA PRO A 353 -10.62 14.80 19.97
C PRO A 353 -10.18 15.53 21.24
N LYS A 354 -9.48 14.85 22.16
CA LYS A 354 -8.91 15.45 23.38
C LYS A 354 -7.53 16.07 23.15
N ILE A 355 -6.95 15.91 21.96
CA ILE A 355 -5.65 16.46 21.59
C ILE A 355 -5.92 17.48 20.51
N VAL A 356 -5.85 18.74 20.91
CA VAL A 356 -6.32 19.88 20.11
C VAL A 356 -5.22 20.89 19.91
N ASP A 357 -4.43 21.15 20.95
CA ASP A 357 -3.45 22.21 20.97
C ASP A 357 -2.03 21.67 20.83
N VAL A 358 -1.15 22.52 20.29
CA VAL A 358 0.29 22.24 20.27
C VAL A 358 0.77 22.02 21.71
N SER A 359 1.60 21.02 21.91
CA SER A 359 2.14 20.52 23.17
C SER A 359 1.22 19.59 23.98
N ASP A 360 -0.01 19.33 23.55
CA ASP A 360 -0.87 18.31 24.19
C ASP A 360 -0.23 16.92 24.16
N ARG A 361 0.50 16.63 23.08
CA ARG A 361 1.27 15.41 22.89
C ARG A 361 2.56 15.70 22.12
N GLN A 362 3.68 15.61 22.83
CA GLN A 362 5.02 15.64 22.25
C GLN A 362 5.76 14.35 22.56
N PHE A 363 6.60 13.92 21.63
CA PHE A 363 7.47 12.78 21.80
C PHE A 363 8.76 12.96 21.01
N THR A 364 9.80 12.25 21.44
CA THR A 364 11.09 12.21 20.76
C THR A 364 11.10 11.08 19.75
N ILE A 365 11.61 11.33 18.55
CA ILE A 365 11.81 10.32 17.51
C ILE A 365 13.29 9.95 17.47
N TYR A 366 13.54 8.63 17.46
CA TYR A 366 14.85 8.06 17.23
C TYR A 366 14.81 7.15 16.00
N ILE A 367 15.82 7.24 15.15
CA ILE A 367 16.04 6.34 14.02
C ILE A 367 17.46 5.80 14.16
N ASP A 368 17.62 4.47 14.15
CA ASP A 368 18.88 3.80 14.44
C ASP A 368 19.61 4.35 15.69
N ARG A 369 18.86 4.50 16.78
CA ARG A 369 19.31 5.04 18.08
C ARG A 369 19.80 6.50 18.06
N GLN A 370 19.76 7.17 16.92
CA GLN A 370 20.04 8.59 16.79
C GLN A 370 18.76 9.40 16.96
N MET A 371 18.82 10.47 17.75
CA MET A 371 17.68 11.39 17.91
C MET A 371 17.52 12.23 16.65
N VAL A 372 16.33 12.20 16.05
CA VAL A 372 16.04 12.95 14.80
C VAL A 372 15.03 14.08 15.01
N ASP A 373 14.25 14.00 16.08
CA ASP A 373 13.38 15.08 16.52
C ASP A 373 13.17 14.97 18.04
N ASN A 374 13.46 16.03 18.79
CA ASN A 374 13.42 16.01 20.25
C ASN A 374 12.02 16.24 20.84
N ALA A 375 11.13 16.91 20.10
CA ALA A 375 9.84 17.39 20.58
C ALA A 375 8.80 17.37 19.44
N PHE A 376 8.70 16.23 18.75
CA PHE A 376 7.79 16.08 17.62
C PHE A 376 6.34 16.22 18.07
N ASP A 377 5.58 17.01 17.33
CA ASP A 377 4.19 17.34 17.63
C ASP A 377 3.36 17.27 16.34
N VAL A 378 2.41 16.32 16.32
CA VAL A 378 1.56 16.09 15.16
C VAL A 378 0.65 17.29 14.88
N ILE A 379 0.08 17.91 15.91
CA ILE A 379 -0.82 19.08 15.76
C ILE A 379 -0.05 20.28 15.24
N ALA A 380 1.18 20.50 15.71
CA ALA A 380 2.04 21.57 15.22
C ALA A 380 2.36 21.42 13.73
N LEU A 381 2.56 20.18 13.26
CA LEU A 381 2.84 19.87 11.86
C LEU A 381 1.59 19.93 10.98
N SER A 382 0.50 19.27 11.41
CA SER A 382 -0.74 19.15 10.63
C SER A 382 -1.64 20.37 10.67
N LYS A 383 -1.41 21.29 11.61
CA LYS A 383 -2.25 22.48 11.87
C LYS A 383 -3.69 22.13 12.28
N GLY A 384 -3.94 20.91 12.72
CA GLY A 384 -5.25 20.52 13.23
C GLY A 384 -5.49 19.01 13.30
N ASN A 385 -6.60 18.65 13.93
CA ASN A 385 -7.00 17.27 14.14
C ASN A 385 -7.60 16.64 12.87
N SER A 386 -7.34 15.33 12.71
CA SER A 386 -7.74 14.49 11.58
C SER A 386 -7.15 14.90 10.23
N ILE A 387 -6.05 15.67 10.25
CA ILE A 387 -5.29 16.06 9.06
C ILE A 387 -4.03 15.17 9.00
N PRO A 388 -3.89 14.33 7.96
CA PRO A 388 -2.73 13.46 7.84
C PRO A 388 -1.51 14.25 7.40
N VAL A 389 -0.35 13.84 7.92
CA VAL A 389 0.97 14.35 7.55
C VAL A 389 1.97 13.21 7.54
N PHE A 390 3.10 13.40 6.89
CA PHE A 390 4.22 12.46 6.96
C PHE A 390 5.54 13.20 7.11
N LYS A 391 6.57 12.49 7.57
CA LYS A 391 7.94 12.99 7.67
C LYS A 391 8.91 11.96 7.15
N ASP A 392 9.82 12.40 6.29
CA ASP A 392 10.84 11.56 5.68
C ASP A 392 12.21 11.83 6.29
N TYR A 393 13.00 10.78 6.42
CA TYR A 393 14.39 10.80 6.89
C TYR A 393 15.24 9.88 6.01
N ALA A 394 16.49 10.24 5.78
CA ALA A 394 17.47 9.33 5.19
C ALA A 394 18.40 8.79 6.28
N VAL A 395 18.64 7.47 6.30
CA VAL A 395 19.57 6.84 7.23
C VAL A 395 20.47 5.85 6.49
N ARG A 396 21.77 5.87 6.80
CA ARG A 396 22.72 4.88 6.29
C ARG A 396 22.85 3.75 7.31
N ILE A 397 22.64 2.52 6.87
CA ILE A 397 22.89 1.35 7.72
C ILE A 397 24.16 0.69 7.21
N GLU A 398 25.23 0.77 7.99
CA GLU A 398 26.52 0.16 7.66
C GLU A 398 26.73 -1.14 8.44
N SER A 399 27.59 -2.01 7.92
CA SER A 399 28.15 -3.07 8.75
C SER A 399 28.97 -2.40 9.84
N THR A 400 28.46 -2.43 11.07
CA THR A 400 29.28 -2.12 12.24
C THR A 400 30.36 -3.18 12.26
N GLY A 401 31.54 -2.85 11.77
CA GLY A 401 32.71 -3.70 11.93
C GLY A 401 32.88 -3.96 13.41
N SER A 402 32.50 -5.15 13.86
CA SER A 402 32.92 -5.66 15.15
C SER A 402 34.44 -5.74 15.09
N LYS A 403 35.11 -4.70 15.59
CA LYS A 403 36.45 -4.88 16.13
C LYS A 403 36.28 -5.76 17.37
N CYS A 404 36.39 -7.06 17.15
CA CYS A 404 37.11 -8.05 17.95
C CYS A 404 36.84 -9.44 17.39
#